data_AF-A0A954D042-F1
#
_entry.id   AF-A0A954D042-F1
#
_cell.length_a   1.000
_cell.length_b   1.000
_cell.length_c   1.000
_cell.angle_alpha   90.00
_cell.angle_beta   90.00
_cell.angle_gamma   90.00
#
_symmetry.space_group_name_H-M   'P 1'
#
loop_
_entity.id
_entity.type
_entity.pdbx_description
1 polymer ?
#
loop_
_entity_poly.entity_id
_entity_poly.type
_entity_poly.pdbx_seq_one_letter_code
_entity_poly.pdbx_strand_id
1 'polypeptide(L)' 'MTTNPDSDGSLTPATRMREAMARDPNLPVVLMRFHIGGCSMCGFDDDDTIAKVAEDNGVPVERLLAAMNHSTPNA' A
#
# COMPACT_ATOMS: atom_id res chain seq x y z
N MET A 1 24.19 10.17 -1.72
CA MET A 1 23.78 8.89 -2.35
C MET A 1 22.48 8.50 -1.67
N THR A 2 21.26 8.48 -2.21
CA THR A 2 20.63 8.87 -3.48
C THR A 2 19.12 8.86 -3.16
N THR A 3 18.38 9.93 -3.40
CA THR A 3 16.89 9.90 -3.35
C THR A 3 16.40 10.86 -4.42
N ASN A 4 16.41 10.43 -5.69
CA ASN A 4 15.33 9.78 -6.45
C ASN A 4 14.07 10.68 -6.61
N PRO A 5 13.69 11.05 -7.85
CA PRO A 5 12.66 12.04 -8.16
C PRO A 5 11.23 11.48 -8.07
N ASP A 6 10.79 11.03 -6.89
CA ASP A 6 9.39 10.70 -6.59
C ASP A 6 8.75 11.86 -5.81
N SER A 7 8.74 13.05 -6.42
CA SER A 7 8.14 14.28 -5.85
C SER A 7 6.63 14.39 -6.06
N ASP A 8 5.99 13.32 -6.51
CA ASP A 8 4.54 13.17 -6.56
C ASP A 8 4.19 12.13 -5.49
N GLY A 9 3.26 12.44 -4.58
CA GLY A 9 2.91 11.58 -3.43
C GLY A 9 2.34 10.19 -3.77
N SER A 10 2.52 9.73 -5.01
CA SER A 10 2.02 8.47 -5.53
C SER A 10 2.78 7.25 -4.99
N LEU A 11 2.03 6.25 -4.57
CA LEU A 11 2.50 4.93 -4.15
C LEU A 11 2.71 4.05 -5.38
N THR A 12 3.80 3.28 -5.39
CA THR A 12 4.18 2.37 -6.48
C THR A 12 4.08 0.91 -6.01
N PRO A 13 3.97 -0.09 -6.92
CA PRO A 13 3.92 -1.50 -6.52
C PRO A 13 5.17 -1.97 -5.77
N ALA A 14 6.32 -1.32 -5.98
CA ALA A 14 7.58 -1.60 -5.30
C ALA A 14 7.70 -0.89 -3.94
N THR A 15 6.80 0.03 -3.63
CA THR A 15 6.76 0.71 -2.32
C THR A 15 6.44 -0.32 -1.24
N ARG A 16 7.18 -0.26 -0.13
CA ARG A 16 6.98 -1.13 1.03
C ARG A 16 5.77 -0.69 1.82
N MET A 17 5.09 -1.63 2.47
CA MET A 17 3.91 -1.34 3.28
C MET A 17 4.22 -0.33 4.39
N ARG A 18 5.37 -0.47 5.07
CA ARG A 18 5.84 0.52 6.07
C ARG A 18 5.99 1.94 5.51
N GLU A 19 6.50 2.06 4.29
CA GLU A 19 6.74 3.35 3.64
C GLU A 19 5.42 3.96 3.18
N ALA A 20 4.51 3.13 2.68
CA ALA A 20 3.17 3.54 2.33
C ALA A 20 2.42 4.05 3.57
N MET A 21 2.37 3.26 4.63
CA MET A 21 1.70 3.60 5.90
C MET A 21 2.32 4.84 6.59
N ALA A 22 3.61 5.06 6.43
CA ALA A 22 4.26 6.29 6.90
C ALA A 22 3.84 7.54 6.10
N ARG A 23 3.45 7.38 4.83
CA ARG A 23 2.98 8.47 3.97
C ARG A 23 1.51 8.80 4.23
N ASP A 24 0.67 7.78 4.38
CA ASP A 24 -0.77 7.97 4.58
C ASP A 24 -1.32 7.07 5.72
N PRO A 25 -1.79 7.66 6.83
CA PRO A 25 -2.32 6.91 7.97
C PRO A 25 -3.69 6.28 7.71
N ASN A 26 -4.36 6.58 6.60
CA ASN A 26 -5.65 6.00 6.23
C ASN A 26 -5.51 4.71 5.39
N LEU A 27 -4.32 4.41 4.86
CA LEU A 27 -4.03 3.15 4.17
C LEU A 27 -4.47 1.87 4.90
N PRO A 28 -4.28 1.70 6.23
CA PRO A 28 -4.84 0.53 6.93
C PRO A 28 -6.36 0.40 6.75
N VAL A 29 -7.09 1.52 6.67
CA VAL A 29 -8.54 1.51 6.41
C VAL A 29 -8.84 1.04 4.98
N VAL A 30 -8.02 1.44 4.01
CA VAL A 30 -8.11 0.96 2.63
C VAL A 30 -7.86 -0.54 2.58
N LEU A 31 -6.80 -1.03 3.21
CA LEU A 31 -6.43 -2.44 3.28
C LEU A 31 -7.54 -3.30 3.89
N MET A 32 -8.19 -2.81 4.95
CA MET A 32 -9.35 -3.47 5.55
C MET A 32 -10.52 -3.66 4.56
N ARG A 33 -10.72 -2.75 3.60
CA ARG A 33 -11.76 -2.89 2.55
C ARG A 33 -11.45 -4.02 1.57
N PHE A 34 -10.17 -4.39 1.43
CA PHE A 34 -9.72 -5.51 0.60
C PHE A 34 -9.54 -6.80 1.43
N HIS A 35 -9.95 -6.81 2.70
CA HIS A 35 -9.72 -7.92 3.64
C HIS A 35 -8.24 -8.27 3.87
N ILE A 36 -7.34 -7.32 3.60
CA ILE A 36 -5.91 -7.45 3.83
C ILE A 36 -5.62 -6.95 5.27
N GLY A 37 -5.07 -7.80 6.13
CA GLY A 37 -4.78 -7.48 7.54
C GLY A 37 -5.96 -7.60 8.52
N GLY A 38 -7.09 -8.18 8.11
CA GLY A 38 -8.32 -8.25 8.94
C GLY A 38 -8.50 -9.50 9.83
N CYS A 39 -7.70 -10.54 9.62
CA CYS A 39 -7.77 -11.82 10.35
C CYS A 39 -6.36 -12.31 10.69
N SER A 40 -6.20 -13.09 11.76
CA SER A 40 -4.92 -13.61 12.27
C SER A 40 -4.08 -14.44 11.27
N MET A 41 -4.59 -14.68 10.07
CA MET A 41 -3.99 -15.47 9.00
C MET A 41 -3.84 -14.71 7.67
N CYS A 42 -4.35 -13.47 7.59
CA CYS A 42 -4.26 -12.59 6.42
C CYS A 42 -3.35 -11.38 6.71
N GLY A 43 -2.31 -11.59 7.52
CA GLY A 43 -1.34 -10.54 7.87
C GLY A 43 -0.34 -10.34 6.74
N PHE A 44 0.02 -9.08 6.48
CA PHE A 44 1.15 -8.72 5.63
C PHE A 44 2.34 -8.31 6.50
N ASP A 45 3.55 -8.43 5.98
CA ASP A 45 4.74 -7.89 6.63
C ASP A 45 4.94 -6.41 6.25
N ASP A 46 5.41 -5.61 7.21
CA ASP A 46 5.74 -4.20 6.99
C ASP A 46 6.88 -4.01 5.97
N ASP A 47 7.75 -5.03 5.83
CA ASP A 47 8.85 -5.07 4.88
C ASP A 47 8.42 -5.51 3.48
N ASP A 48 7.25 -6.13 3.35
CA ASP A 48 6.69 -6.55 2.06
C ASP A 48 6.29 -5.34 1.20
N THR A 49 6.33 -5.54 -0.11
CA THR A 49 5.88 -4.54 -1.08
C THR A 49 4.37 -4.62 -1.31
N ILE A 50 3.76 -3.50 -1.71
CA ILE A 50 2.33 -3.47 -2.04
C ILE A 50 1.98 -4.54 -3.08
N ALA A 51 2.84 -4.76 -4.08
CA ALA A 51 2.66 -5.84 -5.06
C ALA A 51 2.64 -7.22 -4.42
N LYS A 52 3.62 -7.50 -3.55
CA LYS A 52 3.74 -8.79 -2.87
C LYS A 52 2.51 -9.10 -2.02
N VAL A 53 2.06 -8.10 -1.25
CA VAL A 53 0.84 -8.22 -0.42
C VAL A 53 -0.40 -8.40 -1.27
N ALA A 54 -0.53 -7.66 -2.37
CA ALA A 54 -1.65 -7.79 -3.28
C ALA A 54 -1.69 -9.20 -3.91
N GLU A 55 -0.56 -9.70 -4.41
CA GLU A 55 -0.44 -11.04 -4.99
C GLU A 55 -0.75 -12.14 -3.97
N ASP A 56 -0.22 -12.04 -2.75
CA ASP A 56 -0.44 -13.03 -1.68
C ASP A 56 -1.92 -13.13 -1.28
N ASN A 57 -2.62 -12.00 -1.30
CA ASN A 57 -4.05 -11.92 -1.02
C ASN A 57 -4.93 -12.14 -2.27
N GLY A 58 -4.34 -12.40 -3.44
CA GLY A 58 -5.07 -12.59 -4.69
C GLY A 58 -5.79 -11.32 -5.19
N VAL A 59 -5.34 -10.15 -4.75
CA VAL A 59 -5.89 -8.84 -5.12
C VAL A 59 -5.04 -8.24 -6.26
N PRO A 60 -5.66 -7.68 -7.31
CA PRO A 60 -4.89 -7.00 -8.35
C PRO A 60 -4.21 -5.76 -7.78
N VAL A 61 -2.86 -5.72 -7.86
CA VAL A 61 -2.03 -4.64 -7.36
C VAL A 61 -2.45 -3.27 -7.89
N GLU A 62 -2.90 -3.19 -9.15
CA GLU A 62 -3.39 -1.95 -9.76
C GLU A 62 -4.64 -1.39 -9.05
N ARG A 63 -5.57 -2.26 -8.63
CA ARG A 63 -6.76 -1.84 -7.87
C ARG A 63 -6.38 -1.37 -6.47
N LEU A 64 -5.46 -2.08 -5.83
CA LEU A 64 -4.98 -1.73 -4.51
C LEU A 64 -4.28 -0.37 -4.55
N LEU A 65 -3.33 -0.19 -5.46
CA LEU A 65 -2.63 1.08 -5.69
C LEU A 65 -3.59 2.20 -6.05
N ALA A 66 -4.59 1.96 -6.91
CA ALA A 66 -5.59 2.97 -7.24
C ALA A 66 -6.38 3.42 -5.99
N ALA A 67 -6.79 2.48 -5.13
CA ALA A 67 -7.50 2.80 -3.90
C ALA A 67 -6.62 3.54 -2.88
N MET A 68 -5.34 3.15 -2.77
CA MET A 68 -4.36 3.79 -1.91
C MET A 68 -4.06 5.22 -2.38
N ASN A 69 -3.75 5.42 -3.66
CA ASN A 69 -3.49 6.74 -4.25
C ASN A 69 -4.71 7.65 -4.25
N HIS A 70 -5.92 7.09 -4.35
CA HIS A 70 -7.16 7.87 -4.24
C HIS A 70 -7.48 8.29 -2.79
N SER A 71 -6.91 7.59 -1.80
CA SER A 71 -7.14 7.89 -0.38
C SER A 71 -6.21 8.98 0.14
N THR A 72 -5.11 9.25 -0.56
CA THR A 72 -4.30 10.45 -0.37
C THR A 72 -5.05 11.63 -1.01
N PRO A 73 -5.75 12.50 -0.26
CA PRO A 73 -6.27 13.72 -0.85
C PRO A 73 -5.07 14.57 -1.29
N ASN A 74 -4.86 14.70 -2.60
CA ASN A 74 -4.00 15.74 -3.14
C ASN A 74 -4.74 17.07 -2.96
N ALA A 75 -4.60 17.69 -1.77
CA ALA A 75 -4.88 19.10 -1.48
C ALA A 75 -4.23 19.51 -0.15
#